data_AF-A0A2T6J3G6-F1
#
_entry.id   AF-A0A2T6J3G6-F1
#
_cell.length_a   1.000
_cell.length_b   1.000
_cell.length_c   1.000
_cell.angle_alpha   90.00
_cell.angle_beta   90.00
_cell.angle_gamma   90.00
#
_symmetry.space_group_name_H-M   'P 1'
#
loop_
_entity.id
_entity.type
_entity.pdbx_description
1 polymer ?
#
loop_
_entity_poly.entity_id
_entity_poly.type
_entity_poly.pdbx_seq_one_letter_code
_entity_poly.pdbx_strand_id
1 'polypeptide(L)'
;WQALRWDDVIKVAAKFGGRVKENHPLVQEHKRRSEGMWNLIDALKEVPKKQLLAILDANEIFYNEKKISALEAAQIIADGVLFGRLPKCPLCDTRALIQDGTDIRCRGYMQNSAMRCSFLFSLADLLRPENPPDNSATGVAESALSRTELFNLPIEAQRMPVFRQWKPPKDIPGAFKLGNPVGQPPKKGHVKYDSEAEDDIPKKKELAGLKFACIGSTNPPRHALAKLVTSHGGIFQESLDKDTDLLLVSDDDWAAAKASQRYRDAQLAGVAIVRCSFVPALLSRKNVEPQVTLSEAKKALKKAELFAQASSLLPKVSELRTQKSNLIVVDST
;
A
#
# COMPACT_ATOMS: atom_id res chain seq x y z
N TRP A 1 25.09 0.51 7.05
CA TRP A 1 25.64 1.89 7.16
C TRP A 1 24.60 3.01 7.03
N GLN A 2 23.42 2.82 6.40
CA GLN A 2 22.30 3.80 6.48
C GLN A 2 21.49 3.71 7.78
N ALA A 3 21.55 2.59 8.50
CA ALA A 3 20.95 2.46 9.83
C ALA A 3 21.68 3.28 10.92
N LEU A 4 22.87 3.79 10.64
CA LEU A 4 23.69 4.59 11.54
C LEU A 4 23.83 6.01 10.99
N ARG A 5 23.99 6.98 11.89
CA ARG A 5 24.40 8.33 11.49
C ARG A 5 25.85 8.32 11.02
N TRP A 6 26.23 9.28 10.19
CA TRP A 6 27.58 9.35 9.64
C TRP A 6 28.67 9.39 10.71
N ASP A 7 28.48 10.14 11.79
CA ASP A 7 29.44 10.18 12.89
C ASP A 7 29.64 8.81 13.56
N ASP A 8 28.57 8.02 13.65
CA ASP A 8 28.63 6.66 14.20
C ASP A 8 29.29 5.69 13.24
N VAL A 9 29.11 5.88 11.93
CA VAL A 9 29.86 5.19 10.87
C VAL A 9 31.37 5.38 11.05
N ILE A 10 31.82 6.63 11.23
CA ILE A 10 33.25 6.94 11.44
C ILE A 10 33.76 6.31 12.74
N LYS A 11 33.01 6.43 13.85
CA LYS A 11 33.39 5.86 15.15
C LYS A 11 33.49 4.33 15.09
N VAL A 12 32.53 3.66 14.46
CA VAL A 12 32.52 2.20 14.33
C VAL A 12 33.70 1.75 13.47
N ALA A 13 33.94 2.39 12.31
CA ALA A 13 35.08 2.06 11.47
C ALA A 13 36.40 2.16 12.26
N ALA A 14 36.61 3.25 13.00
CA ALA A 14 37.80 3.46 13.81
C ALA A 14 37.98 2.38 14.90
N LYS A 15 36.89 1.95 15.56
CA LYS A 15 36.93 0.89 16.57
C LYS A 15 37.40 -0.46 16.03
N PHE A 16 37.15 -0.74 14.75
CA PHE A 16 37.59 -1.97 14.08
C PHE A 16 38.88 -1.77 13.26
N GLY A 17 39.63 -0.69 13.51
CA GLY A 17 40.90 -0.41 12.82
C GLY A 17 40.75 0.09 11.38
N GLY A 18 39.51 0.35 10.93
CA GLY A 18 39.23 0.95 9.63
C GLY A 18 39.37 2.46 9.65
N ARG A 19 39.82 3.05 8.53
CA ARG A 19 39.85 4.50 8.33
C ARG A 19 39.07 4.87 7.08
N VAL A 20 37.95 5.56 7.27
CA VAL A 20 37.15 6.11 6.18
C VAL A 20 37.85 7.36 5.64
N LYS A 21 38.19 7.36 4.35
CA LYS A 21 38.80 8.51 3.68
C LYS A 21 37.72 9.53 3.34
N GLU A 22 37.32 10.36 4.31
CA GLU A 22 36.23 11.32 4.11
C GLU A 22 36.50 12.30 2.95
N ASN A 23 37.74 12.60 2.60
CA ASN A 23 38.07 13.45 1.45
C ASN A 23 37.81 12.80 0.08
N HIS A 24 37.59 11.48 0.02
CA HIS A 24 37.36 10.78 -1.24
C HIS A 24 35.97 11.14 -1.82
N PRO A 25 35.84 11.44 -3.13
CA PRO A 25 34.58 11.88 -3.73
C PRO A 25 33.39 10.93 -3.49
N LEU A 26 33.60 9.62 -3.67
CA LEU A 26 32.60 8.58 -3.38
C LEU A 26 32.12 8.62 -1.91
N VAL A 27 33.05 8.81 -0.98
CA VAL A 27 32.75 8.84 0.45
C VAL A 27 31.97 10.10 0.81
N GLN A 28 32.34 11.26 0.24
CA GLN A 28 31.59 12.51 0.36
C GLN A 28 30.17 12.40 -0.21
N GLU A 29 29.99 11.64 -1.29
CA GLU A 29 28.67 11.37 -1.85
C GLU A 29 27.80 10.59 -0.86
N HIS A 30 28.30 9.46 -0.34
CA HIS A 30 27.58 8.65 0.64
C HIS A 30 27.33 9.39 1.95
N LYS A 31 28.26 10.23 2.41
CA LYS A 31 28.09 11.10 3.57
C LYS A 31 26.89 12.02 3.39
N ARG A 32 26.87 12.82 2.32
CA ARG A 32 25.79 13.78 2.04
C ARG A 32 24.45 13.09 1.84
N ARG A 33 24.42 11.91 1.18
CA ARG A 33 23.20 11.10 1.08
C ARG A 33 22.71 10.63 2.44
N SER A 34 23.60 10.16 3.30
CA SER A 34 23.26 9.72 4.66
C SER A 34 22.70 10.87 5.51
N GLU A 35 23.39 12.00 5.55
CA GLU A 35 22.96 13.20 6.30
C GLU A 35 21.62 13.74 5.81
N GLY A 36 21.43 13.81 4.49
CA GLY A 36 20.17 14.21 3.87
C GLY A 36 19.01 13.27 4.20
N MET A 37 19.26 11.96 4.19
CA MET A 37 18.27 10.96 4.57
C MET A 37 17.92 11.05 6.05
N TRP A 38 18.92 11.19 6.94
CA TRP A 38 18.69 11.34 8.38
C TRP A 38 17.90 12.60 8.74
N ASN A 39 18.05 13.68 7.97
CA ASN A 39 17.23 14.87 8.14
C ASN A 39 15.72 14.60 7.94
N LEU A 40 15.35 13.79 6.94
CA LEU A 40 13.96 13.37 6.75
C LEU A 40 13.53 12.31 7.75
N ILE A 41 14.38 11.33 8.07
CA ILE A 41 14.09 10.31 9.08
C ILE A 41 13.77 10.98 10.42
N ASP A 42 14.55 11.97 10.83
CA ASP A 42 14.32 12.70 12.08
C ASP A 42 12.97 13.40 12.10
N ALA A 43 12.53 13.95 10.97
CA ALA A 43 11.21 14.54 10.82
C ALA A 43 10.10 13.47 10.90
N LEU A 44 10.34 12.27 10.36
CA LEU A 44 9.38 11.16 10.34
C LEU A 44 9.24 10.40 11.66
N LYS A 45 10.16 10.59 12.63
CA LYS A 45 10.11 9.89 13.93
C LYS A 45 8.84 10.16 14.72
N GLU A 46 8.31 11.37 14.59
CA GLU A 46 7.08 11.81 15.26
C GLU A 46 5.80 11.27 14.59
N VAL A 47 5.94 10.66 13.40
CA VAL A 47 4.81 10.09 12.68
C VAL A 47 4.45 8.73 13.26
N PRO A 48 3.17 8.49 13.61
CA PRO A 48 2.74 7.19 14.12
C PRO A 48 3.09 6.04 13.17
N LYS A 49 3.62 4.93 13.69
CA LYS A 49 3.98 3.73 12.92
C LYS A 49 2.90 3.33 11.90
N LYS A 50 1.63 3.31 12.31
CA LYS A 50 0.50 2.95 11.44
C LYS A 50 0.37 3.83 10.19
N GLN A 51 0.71 5.11 10.29
CA GLN A 51 0.71 6.03 9.17
C GLN A 51 1.90 5.79 8.24
N LEU A 52 3.08 5.48 8.80
CA LEU A 52 4.25 5.07 8.02
C LEU A 52 3.98 3.76 7.26
N LEU A 53 3.35 2.77 7.90
CA LEU A 53 2.99 1.51 7.24
C LEU A 53 2.05 1.72 6.05
N ALA A 54 1.08 2.61 6.16
CA ALA A 54 0.19 2.94 5.03
C ALA A 54 0.94 3.54 3.83
N ILE A 55 2.04 4.26 4.06
CA ILE A 55 2.91 4.76 2.98
C ILE A 55 3.67 3.60 2.34
N LEU A 56 4.16 2.64 3.13
CA LEU A 56 4.81 1.43 2.61
C LEU A 56 3.83 0.59 1.77
N ASP A 57 2.60 0.42 2.25
CA ASP A 57 1.53 -0.31 1.54
C ASP A 57 1.21 0.34 0.18
N ALA A 58 1.12 1.67 0.13
CA ALA A 58 0.87 2.44 -1.10
C ALA A 58 1.99 2.31 -2.15
N ASN A 59 3.14 1.79 -1.75
CA ASN A 59 4.29 1.51 -2.62
C ASN A 59 4.53 0.01 -2.83
N GLU A 60 3.64 -0.85 -2.32
CA GLU A 60 3.75 -2.32 -2.33
C GLU A 60 5.04 -2.83 -1.68
N ILE A 61 5.62 -2.08 -0.74
CA ILE A 61 6.86 -2.47 -0.10
C ILE A 61 6.57 -3.54 0.93
N PHE A 62 7.22 -4.69 0.80
CA PHE A 62 7.10 -5.78 1.76
C PHE A 62 7.77 -5.42 3.08
N TYR A 63 7.06 -5.67 4.18
CA TYR A 63 7.60 -5.62 5.53
C TYR A 63 6.90 -6.64 6.43
N ASN A 64 7.54 -7.01 7.54
CA ASN A 64 6.90 -7.82 8.57
C ASN A 64 6.22 -6.91 9.59
N GLU A 65 4.89 -6.81 9.57
CA GLU A 65 4.11 -5.89 10.41
C GLU A 65 4.44 -6.00 11.91
N LYS A 66 4.67 -7.24 12.39
CA LYS A 66 4.99 -7.53 13.80
C LYS A 66 6.41 -7.12 14.18
N LYS A 67 7.35 -7.08 13.23
CA LYS A 67 8.79 -6.85 13.51
C LYS A 67 9.29 -5.48 13.10
N ILE A 68 8.69 -4.85 12.09
CA ILE A 68 9.16 -3.56 11.59
C ILE A 68 9.03 -2.49 12.68
N SER A 69 10.11 -1.75 12.91
CA SER A 69 10.08 -0.61 13.82
C SER A 69 9.60 0.66 13.11
N ALA A 70 9.14 1.67 13.86
CA ALA A 70 8.79 2.96 13.27
C ALA A 70 10.01 3.63 12.60
N LEU A 71 11.19 3.49 13.20
CA LEU A 71 12.44 3.99 12.64
C LEU A 71 12.80 3.31 11.31
N GLU A 72 12.66 1.99 11.24
CA GLU A 72 12.91 1.23 10.00
C GLU A 72 11.93 1.64 8.90
N ALA A 73 10.65 1.80 9.23
CA ALA A 73 9.67 2.32 8.27
C ALA A 73 10.04 3.74 7.80
N ALA A 74 10.45 4.62 8.70
CA ALA A 74 10.90 5.96 8.38
C ALA A 74 12.15 5.97 7.47
N GLN A 75 13.10 5.06 7.70
CA GLN A 75 14.28 4.88 6.85
C GLN A 75 13.90 4.50 5.42
N ILE A 76 13.02 3.51 5.26
CA ILE A 76 12.54 3.06 3.94
C ILE A 76 11.79 4.19 3.22
N ILE A 77 10.94 4.93 3.94
CA ILE A 77 10.18 6.04 3.36
C ILE A 77 11.10 7.19 2.98
N ALA A 78 12.07 7.55 3.83
CA ALA A 78 13.00 8.63 3.54
C ALA A 78 13.87 8.33 2.31
N ASP A 79 14.38 7.11 2.22
CA ASP A 79 15.13 6.62 1.06
C ASP A 79 14.27 6.65 -0.22
N GLY A 80 13.03 6.16 -0.14
CA GLY A 80 12.08 6.21 -1.24
C GLY A 80 11.73 7.62 -1.70
N VAL A 81 11.39 8.51 -0.76
CA VAL A 81 11.04 9.91 -1.04
C VAL A 81 12.19 10.65 -1.72
N LEU A 82 13.43 10.43 -1.27
CA LEU A 82 14.60 11.10 -1.81
C LEU A 82 15.01 10.50 -3.16
N PHE A 83 15.06 9.18 -3.30
CA PHE A 83 15.76 8.54 -4.43
C PHE A 83 14.83 7.76 -5.37
N GLY A 84 13.55 7.63 -5.05
CA GLY A 84 12.60 6.77 -5.77
C GLY A 84 12.58 5.33 -5.25
N ARG A 85 11.74 4.48 -5.83
CA ARG A 85 11.60 3.08 -5.41
C ARG A 85 12.73 2.22 -5.95
N LEU A 86 13.21 1.31 -5.12
CA LEU A 86 14.00 0.18 -5.58
C LEU A 86 13.11 -0.78 -6.38
N PRO A 87 13.67 -1.46 -7.40
CA PRO A 87 12.95 -2.47 -8.15
C PRO A 87 12.62 -3.68 -7.27
N LYS A 88 11.87 -4.63 -7.83
CA LYS A 88 11.69 -5.94 -7.20
C LYS A 88 13.04 -6.67 -7.07
N CYS A 89 13.16 -7.53 -6.08
CA CYS A 89 14.36 -8.31 -5.87
C CYS A 89 14.61 -9.26 -7.07
N PRO A 90 15.80 -9.25 -7.69
CA PRO A 90 16.11 -10.14 -8.81
C PRO A 90 16.06 -11.64 -8.44
N LEU A 91 16.21 -11.97 -7.16
CA LEU A 91 16.26 -13.35 -6.69
C LEU A 91 14.89 -13.90 -6.28
N CYS A 92 14.04 -13.08 -5.65
CA CYS A 92 12.77 -13.56 -5.09
C CYS A 92 11.51 -12.83 -5.61
N ASP A 93 11.68 -11.90 -6.55
CA ASP A 93 10.64 -11.03 -7.13
C ASP A 93 9.80 -10.23 -6.12
N THR A 94 10.18 -10.24 -4.84
CA THR A 94 9.49 -9.47 -3.80
C THR A 94 10.00 -8.04 -3.80
N ARG A 95 9.10 -7.06 -3.68
CA ARG A 95 9.46 -5.64 -3.48
C ARG A 95 9.91 -5.40 -2.03
N ALA A 96 11.04 -6.01 -1.68
CA ALA A 96 11.62 -6.03 -0.34
C ALA A 96 13.10 -5.60 -0.33
N LEU A 97 13.58 -5.01 -1.44
CA LEU A 97 14.91 -4.43 -1.48
C LEU A 97 14.92 -3.16 -0.64
N ILE A 98 15.93 -3.04 0.19
CA ILE A 98 16.25 -1.84 0.94
C ILE A 98 17.71 -1.51 0.71
N GLN A 99 18.03 -0.23 0.68
CA GLN A 99 19.41 0.21 0.76
C GLN A 99 19.74 0.39 2.26
N ASP A 100 20.85 -0.21 2.69
CA ASP A 100 21.38 -0.16 4.06
C ASP A 100 22.81 0.41 4.06
N GLY A 101 23.01 1.56 3.41
CA GLY A 101 24.29 2.24 3.31
C GLY A 101 24.84 2.14 1.91
N THR A 102 25.98 1.50 1.81
CA THR A 102 26.56 1.09 0.53
C THR A 102 26.03 -0.27 0.06
N ASP A 103 25.15 -0.93 0.81
CA ASP A 103 24.61 -2.24 0.43
C ASP A 103 23.13 -2.14 0.08
N ILE A 104 22.68 -2.91 -0.90
CA ILE A 104 21.27 -3.20 -1.18
C ILE A 104 21.00 -4.63 -0.73
N ARG A 105 20.05 -4.83 0.17
CA ARG A 105 19.69 -6.14 0.73
C ARG A 105 18.21 -6.42 0.56
N CYS A 106 17.87 -7.67 0.27
CA CYS A 106 16.48 -8.11 0.30
C CYS A 106 16.06 -8.54 1.72
N ARG A 107 14.87 -8.12 2.16
CA ARG A 107 14.21 -8.62 3.38
C ARG A 107 13.01 -9.53 3.11
N GLY A 108 12.81 -9.92 1.85
CA GLY A 108 11.73 -10.78 1.40
C GLY A 108 11.96 -12.26 1.69
N TYR A 109 11.05 -13.08 1.18
CA TYR A 109 11.12 -14.54 1.25
C TYR A 109 11.20 -15.10 -0.17
N MET A 110 11.83 -16.26 -0.32
CA MET A 110 11.84 -16.98 -1.60
C MET A 110 10.41 -17.36 -1.98
N GLN A 111 10.09 -17.32 -3.27
CA GLN A 111 8.77 -17.71 -3.75
C GLN A 111 8.44 -19.14 -3.30
N ASN A 112 7.22 -19.34 -2.81
CA ASN A 112 6.73 -20.64 -2.34
C ASN A 112 7.58 -21.27 -1.21
N SER A 113 8.30 -20.47 -0.43
CA SER A 113 9.15 -20.96 0.66
C SER A 113 9.11 -20.03 1.87
N ALA A 114 9.33 -20.60 3.06
CA ALA A 114 9.53 -19.85 4.30
C ALA A 114 10.99 -19.36 4.47
N MET A 115 11.87 -19.65 3.52
CA MET A 115 13.26 -19.21 3.55
C MET A 115 13.39 -17.73 3.20
N ARG A 116 14.19 -17.00 3.98
CA ARG A 116 14.51 -15.61 3.66
C ARG A 116 15.37 -15.52 2.41
N CYS A 117 15.12 -14.49 1.61
CA CYS A 117 15.98 -14.14 0.50
C CYS A 117 17.34 -13.65 1.04
N SER A 118 18.43 -14.18 0.48
CA SER A 118 19.80 -13.81 0.85
C SER A 118 20.44 -12.81 -0.11
N PHE A 119 19.66 -12.21 -1.01
CA PHE A 119 20.17 -11.24 -1.98
C PHE A 119 20.82 -10.04 -1.26
N LEU A 120 22.07 -9.78 -1.64
CA LEU A 120 22.92 -8.69 -1.17
C LEU A 120 23.74 -8.19 -2.35
N PHE A 121 23.77 -6.88 -2.54
CA PHE A 121 24.58 -6.22 -3.56
C PHE A 121 25.29 -5.03 -2.94
N SER A 122 26.62 -4.98 -3.03
CA SER A 122 27.42 -3.88 -2.48
C SER A 122 27.73 -2.86 -3.57
N LEU A 123 27.26 -1.63 -3.39
CA LEU A 123 27.50 -0.48 -4.26
C LEU A 123 28.90 0.12 -4.06
N ALA A 124 29.42 0.09 -2.84
CA ALA A 124 30.74 0.63 -2.53
C ALA A 124 31.35 0.06 -1.23
N ASP A 125 32.68 0.12 -1.14
CA ASP A 125 33.44 -0.11 0.09
C ASP A 125 33.96 1.24 0.61
N LEU A 126 33.41 1.76 1.72
CA LEU A 126 33.82 3.05 2.27
C LEU A 126 35.24 3.04 2.87
N LEU A 127 35.78 1.86 3.18
CA LEU A 127 37.15 1.70 3.68
C LEU A 127 38.16 1.61 2.54
N ARG A 128 37.73 1.06 1.39
CA ARG A 128 38.54 0.92 0.18
C ARG A 128 37.76 1.48 -1.04
N PRO A 129 37.51 2.79 -1.09
CA PRO A 129 36.61 3.40 -2.09
C PRO A 129 37.14 3.36 -3.52
N GLU A 130 38.40 2.97 -3.71
CA GLU A 130 39.03 2.81 -5.03
C GLU A 130 38.77 1.43 -5.63
N ASN A 131 38.36 0.47 -4.80
CA ASN A 131 38.09 -0.89 -5.22
C ASN A 131 36.57 -1.09 -5.28
N PRO A 132 36.00 -1.32 -6.47
CA PRO A 132 34.59 -1.68 -6.57
C PRO A 132 34.34 -3.02 -5.86
N PRO A 133 33.21 -3.18 -5.14
CA PRO A 133 32.86 -4.45 -4.54
C PRO A 133 32.66 -5.55 -5.59
N ASP A 134 33.07 -6.77 -5.27
CA ASP A 134 32.80 -7.93 -6.10
C ASP A 134 31.37 -8.44 -5.85
N ASN A 135 30.50 -8.25 -6.83
CA ASN A 135 29.12 -8.76 -6.83
C ASN A 135 28.93 -9.92 -7.83
N SER A 136 29.99 -10.51 -8.37
CA SER A 136 29.93 -11.54 -9.41
C SER A 136 29.05 -12.74 -9.02
N ALA A 137 29.08 -13.13 -7.75
CA ALA A 137 28.27 -14.21 -7.20
C ALA A 137 26.75 -13.95 -7.28
N THR A 138 26.31 -12.70 -7.44
CA THR A 138 24.88 -12.37 -7.58
C THR A 138 24.36 -12.63 -8.99
N GLY A 139 25.22 -12.63 -10.01
CA GLY A 139 24.81 -12.66 -11.43
C GLY A 139 23.99 -11.44 -11.87
N VAL A 140 23.94 -10.37 -11.06
CA VAL A 140 23.12 -9.18 -11.30
C VAL A 140 24.02 -8.00 -11.61
N ALA A 141 23.69 -7.25 -12.67
CA ALA A 141 24.34 -5.98 -12.96
C ALA A 141 23.76 -4.84 -12.10
N GLU A 142 24.57 -3.85 -11.72
CA GLU A 142 24.12 -2.69 -10.94
C GLU A 142 22.95 -1.94 -11.61
N SER A 143 22.94 -1.88 -12.94
CA SER A 143 21.86 -1.27 -13.72
C SER A 143 20.49 -1.89 -13.46
N ALA A 144 20.43 -3.19 -13.14
CA ALA A 144 19.18 -3.87 -12.78
C ALA A 144 18.62 -3.45 -11.41
N LEU A 145 19.43 -2.76 -10.59
CA LEU A 145 19.05 -2.21 -9.29
C LEU A 145 18.77 -0.69 -9.36
N SER A 146 18.85 -0.11 -10.56
CA SER A 146 18.59 1.31 -10.77
C SER A 146 17.14 1.65 -10.44
N ARG A 147 16.97 2.79 -9.77
CA ARG A 147 15.64 3.31 -9.41
C ARG A 147 15.06 4.00 -10.63
N THR A 148 13.94 3.48 -11.13
CA THR A 148 13.23 4.02 -12.30
C THR A 148 11.85 4.55 -11.94
N GLU A 149 11.30 4.13 -10.81
CA GLU A 149 9.96 4.47 -10.37
C GLU A 149 9.97 5.53 -9.28
N LEU A 150 9.16 6.58 -9.44
CA LEU A 150 8.93 7.56 -8.38
C LEU A 150 8.26 6.88 -7.17
N PHE A 151 8.59 7.37 -5.97
CA PHE A 151 7.94 6.93 -4.74
C PHE A 151 6.55 7.56 -4.62
N ASN A 152 5.54 6.72 -4.42
CA ASN A 152 4.16 7.14 -4.28
C ASN A 152 3.90 7.63 -2.86
N LEU A 153 3.80 8.95 -2.67
CA LEU A 153 3.36 9.51 -1.40
C LEU A 153 1.83 9.69 -1.46
N PRO A 154 1.02 8.86 -0.77
CA PRO A 154 -0.43 8.96 -0.84
C PRO A 154 -0.93 10.32 -0.35
N ILE A 155 -2.10 10.77 -0.82
CA ILE A 155 -2.65 12.10 -0.51
C ILE A 155 -2.75 12.34 1.01
N GLU A 156 -3.09 11.31 1.78
CA GLU A 156 -3.14 11.35 3.24
C GLU A 156 -1.77 11.67 3.84
N ALA A 157 -0.69 11.11 3.28
CA ALA A 157 0.68 11.40 3.68
C ALA A 157 1.13 12.80 3.24
N GLN A 158 0.79 13.25 2.04
CA GLN A 158 1.07 14.62 1.58
C GLN A 158 0.43 15.70 2.47
N ARG A 159 -0.63 15.36 3.21
CA ARG A 159 -1.29 16.26 4.17
C ARG A 159 -0.59 16.33 5.52
N MET A 160 0.32 15.40 5.83
CA MET A 160 1.01 15.38 7.11
C MET A 160 1.90 16.61 7.25
N PRO A 161 1.92 17.29 8.42
CA PRO A 161 2.74 18.47 8.66
C PRO A 161 4.22 18.23 8.33
N VAL A 162 4.73 17.03 8.63
CA VAL A 162 6.12 16.64 8.36
C VAL A 162 6.49 16.88 6.89
N PHE A 163 5.69 16.40 5.93
CA PHE A 163 6.00 16.53 4.52
C PHE A 163 5.76 17.96 4.01
N ARG A 164 4.79 18.69 4.56
CA ARG A 164 4.54 20.08 4.16
C ARG A 164 5.60 21.07 4.65
N GLN A 165 6.13 20.84 5.84
CA GLN A 165 7.07 21.74 6.50
C GLN A 165 8.52 21.36 6.27
N TRP A 166 8.79 20.09 5.96
CA TRP A 166 10.13 19.62 5.69
C TRP A 166 10.69 20.26 4.41
N LYS A 167 11.87 20.85 4.55
CA LYS A 167 12.62 21.44 3.45
C LYS A 167 13.84 20.56 3.21
N PRO A 168 13.97 19.94 2.03
CA PRO A 168 15.13 19.11 1.74
C PRO A 168 16.41 19.96 1.75
N PRO A 169 17.52 19.47 2.34
CA PRO A 169 18.85 20.05 2.18
C PRO A 169 19.23 20.23 0.69
N LYS A 170 19.94 21.32 0.38
CA LYS A 170 20.13 21.79 -1.02
C LYS A 170 21.06 20.94 -1.89
N ASP A 171 21.81 19.98 -1.33
CA ASP A 171 22.90 19.31 -2.05
C ASP A 171 22.94 17.79 -1.83
N ILE A 172 21.78 17.13 -1.71
CA ILE A 172 21.73 15.67 -1.54
C ILE A 172 21.96 14.99 -2.91
N PRO A 173 23.07 14.25 -3.09
CA PRO A 173 23.39 13.62 -4.37
C PRO A 173 22.31 12.63 -4.80
N GLY A 174 21.78 12.80 -6.00
CA GLY A 174 20.76 11.92 -6.57
C GLY A 174 19.34 12.11 -6.03
N ALA A 175 19.12 13.01 -5.08
CA ALA A 175 17.79 13.28 -4.58
C ALA A 175 16.88 13.90 -5.66
N PHE A 176 15.63 13.46 -5.69
CA PHE A 176 14.57 13.94 -6.58
C PHE A 176 14.87 13.86 -8.09
N LYS A 177 15.85 13.03 -8.50
CA LYS A 177 16.14 12.77 -9.92
C LYS A 177 14.91 12.27 -10.70
N LEU A 178 14.03 11.52 -10.04
CA LEU A 178 12.78 11.00 -10.60
C LEU A 178 11.56 11.92 -10.37
N GLY A 179 11.77 13.07 -9.73
CA GLY A 179 10.71 13.98 -9.28
C GLY A 179 10.63 14.09 -7.75
N ASN A 180 9.99 15.15 -7.26
CA ASN A 180 9.79 15.40 -5.84
C ASN A 180 8.37 14.96 -5.42
N PRO A 181 8.20 13.88 -4.64
CA PRO A 181 6.89 13.40 -4.20
C PRO A 181 6.29 14.23 -3.06
N VAL A 182 7.09 15.10 -2.42
CA VAL A 182 6.69 15.96 -1.29
C VAL A 182 6.22 17.35 -1.76
N GLY A 183 6.65 17.77 -2.96
CA GLY A 183 6.68 19.17 -3.37
C GLY A 183 5.97 19.52 -4.68
N GLN A 184 4.95 18.77 -5.10
CA GLN A 184 3.97 19.32 -6.04
C GLN A 184 2.65 19.60 -5.31
N PRO A 185 2.39 20.85 -4.86
CA PRO A 185 1.04 21.36 -5.07
C PRO A 185 0.77 21.24 -6.59
N PRO A 186 -0.42 20.82 -7.03
CA PRO A 186 -0.71 20.76 -8.46
C PRO A 186 -0.35 22.12 -9.06
N LYS A 187 0.55 22.13 -10.05
CA LYS A 187 0.79 23.33 -10.84
C LYS A 187 -0.58 23.70 -11.42
N LYS A 188 -1.08 24.88 -11.07
CA LYS A 188 -2.10 25.56 -11.89
C LYS A 188 -1.47 25.73 -13.27
N GLY A 189 -1.79 24.84 -14.20
CA GLY A 189 -1.27 24.87 -15.56
C GLY A 189 -0.88 23.50 -16.09
N HIS A 190 -1.80 22.92 -16.87
CA HIS A 190 -1.63 21.83 -17.83
C HIS A 190 -1.19 20.46 -17.29
N VAL A 191 -2.08 19.83 -16.53
CA VAL A 191 -2.52 18.51 -16.98
C VAL A 191 -3.53 18.80 -18.08
N LYS A 192 -3.30 18.32 -19.31
CA LYS A 192 -4.41 18.07 -20.23
C LYS A 192 -5.22 16.94 -19.60
N TYR A 193 -6.06 17.33 -18.64
CA TYR A 193 -7.36 16.70 -18.54
C TYR A 193 -8.02 17.01 -19.89
N ASP A 194 -8.65 16.02 -20.51
CA ASP A 194 -9.86 16.37 -21.25
C ASP A 194 -10.78 16.99 -20.21
N SER A 195 -10.67 18.31 -20.09
CA SER A 195 -11.67 19.17 -19.52
C SER A 195 -12.81 19.17 -20.53
N GLU A 196 -13.59 18.09 -20.54
CA GLU A 196 -15.01 18.34 -20.69
C GLU A 196 -15.42 19.07 -19.40
N ALA A 197 -16.20 20.12 -19.55
CA ALA A 197 -16.69 20.94 -18.46
C ALA A 197 -17.23 20.02 -17.34
N GLU A 198 -17.24 20.51 -16.09
CA GLU A 198 -18.16 19.93 -15.12
C GLU A 198 -19.59 20.18 -15.65
N ASP A 199 -20.04 19.28 -16.52
CA ASP A 199 -21.43 19.16 -16.87
C ASP A 199 -22.13 18.71 -15.59
N ASP A 200 -23.12 19.49 -15.16
CA ASP A 200 -24.14 19.02 -14.23
C ASP A 200 -24.50 17.60 -14.63
N ILE A 201 -24.31 16.63 -13.72
CA ILE A 201 -24.70 15.23 -13.96
C ILE A 201 -26.12 15.28 -14.52
N PRO A 202 -26.35 14.87 -15.78
CA PRO A 202 -27.64 15.06 -16.41
C PRO A 202 -28.70 14.43 -15.53
N LYS A 203 -29.76 15.18 -15.20
CA LYS A 203 -30.85 14.66 -14.35
C LYS A 203 -31.23 13.26 -14.84
N LYS A 204 -31.28 12.28 -13.92
CA LYS A 204 -31.51 10.85 -14.24
C LYS A 204 -30.31 10.09 -14.83
N LYS A 205 -29.08 10.54 -14.60
CA LYS A 205 -27.83 9.81 -14.88
C LYS A 205 -26.91 9.68 -13.66
N GLU A 206 -27.44 9.87 -12.46
CA GLU A 206 -26.71 9.86 -11.19
C GLU A 206 -26.06 8.51 -10.87
N LEU A 207 -26.51 7.43 -11.51
CA LEU A 207 -25.98 6.08 -11.35
C LEU A 207 -25.24 5.58 -12.60
N ALA A 208 -24.95 6.47 -13.55
CA ALA A 208 -24.25 6.11 -14.79
C ALA A 208 -22.90 5.44 -14.49
N GLY A 209 -22.68 4.28 -15.11
CA GLY A 209 -21.44 3.50 -14.95
C GLY A 209 -21.42 2.57 -13.74
N LEU A 210 -22.45 2.55 -12.89
CA LEU A 210 -22.55 1.63 -11.75
C LEU A 210 -23.39 0.40 -12.08
N LYS A 211 -22.89 -0.78 -11.71
CA LYS A 211 -23.57 -2.07 -11.85
C LYS A 211 -24.03 -2.63 -10.51
N PHE A 212 -25.33 -2.91 -10.41
CA PHE A 212 -26.00 -3.35 -9.20
C PHE A 212 -26.53 -4.77 -9.35
N ALA A 213 -26.28 -5.61 -8.34
CA ALA A 213 -26.91 -6.92 -8.21
C ALA A 213 -27.69 -7.01 -6.89
N CYS A 214 -28.66 -7.93 -6.80
CA CYS A 214 -29.47 -8.11 -5.59
C CYS A 214 -29.35 -9.51 -5.00
N ILE A 215 -29.64 -9.63 -3.71
CA ILE A 215 -29.75 -10.91 -3.02
C ILE A 215 -31.04 -11.03 -2.22
N GLY A 216 -31.64 -12.23 -2.24
CA GLY A 216 -32.86 -12.54 -1.49
C GLY A 216 -34.09 -11.71 -1.89
N SER A 217 -35.15 -11.80 -1.08
CA SER A 217 -36.21 -10.79 -1.08
C SER A 217 -35.58 -9.41 -0.86
N THR A 218 -36.07 -8.38 -1.56
CA THR A 218 -35.60 -7.00 -1.37
C THR A 218 -36.76 -6.10 -1.00
N ASN A 219 -36.51 -5.13 -0.14
CA ASN A 219 -37.41 -4.04 0.18
C ASN A 219 -36.66 -2.71 -0.02
N PRO A 220 -36.98 -1.90 -1.05
CA PRO A 220 -38.05 -2.07 -2.04
C PRO A 220 -37.93 -3.32 -2.93
N PRO A 221 -39.02 -3.80 -3.56
CA PRO A 221 -39.01 -4.98 -4.41
C PRO A 221 -38.01 -4.89 -5.56
N ARG A 222 -37.44 -6.02 -5.98
CA ARG A 222 -36.36 -6.06 -6.99
C ARG A 222 -36.72 -5.33 -8.29
N HIS A 223 -37.94 -5.50 -8.77
CA HIS A 223 -38.40 -4.81 -9.98
C HIS A 223 -38.45 -3.29 -9.81
N ALA A 224 -38.78 -2.80 -8.61
CA ALA A 224 -38.80 -1.37 -8.29
C ALA A 224 -37.38 -0.81 -8.20
N LEU A 225 -36.45 -1.56 -7.58
CA LEU A 225 -35.02 -1.20 -7.55
C LEU A 225 -34.39 -1.22 -8.94
N ALA A 226 -34.65 -2.26 -9.74
CA ALA A 226 -34.15 -2.37 -11.10
C ALA A 226 -34.63 -1.19 -11.97
N LYS A 227 -35.93 -0.86 -11.87
CA LYS A 227 -36.50 0.31 -12.55
C LYS A 227 -35.86 1.61 -12.08
N LEU A 228 -35.66 1.77 -10.78
CA LEU A 228 -35.05 2.96 -10.19
C LEU A 228 -33.59 3.13 -10.66
N VAL A 229 -32.76 2.07 -10.53
CA VAL A 229 -31.35 2.07 -10.97
C VAL A 229 -31.23 2.38 -12.45
N THR A 230 -32.02 1.69 -13.29
CA THR A 230 -31.99 1.87 -14.75
C THR A 230 -32.49 3.26 -15.15
N SER A 231 -33.54 3.76 -14.47
CA SER A 231 -34.08 5.10 -14.76
C SER A 231 -33.12 6.22 -14.41
N HIS A 232 -32.07 5.95 -13.62
CA HIS A 232 -31.02 6.89 -13.25
C HIS A 232 -29.66 6.55 -13.89
N GLY A 233 -29.64 5.74 -14.95
CA GLY A 233 -28.45 5.46 -15.77
C GLY A 233 -27.56 4.30 -15.29
N GLY A 234 -27.90 3.65 -14.17
CA GLY A 234 -27.19 2.46 -13.70
C GLY A 234 -27.64 1.18 -14.40
N ILE A 235 -26.87 0.11 -14.23
CA ILE A 235 -27.18 -1.20 -14.78
C ILE A 235 -27.59 -2.12 -13.63
N PHE A 236 -28.75 -2.75 -13.74
CA PHE A 236 -29.22 -3.72 -12.76
C PHE A 236 -29.14 -5.13 -13.35
N GLN A 237 -28.45 -6.04 -12.66
CA GLN A 237 -28.21 -7.40 -13.12
C GLN A 237 -28.66 -8.45 -12.11
N GLU A 238 -29.17 -9.57 -12.63
CA GLU A 238 -29.68 -10.66 -11.80
C GLU A 238 -28.59 -11.58 -11.27
N SER A 239 -27.44 -11.64 -11.92
CA SER A 239 -26.23 -12.39 -11.55
C SER A 239 -25.23 -11.53 -10.79
N LEU A 240 -24.31 -12.18 -10.08
CA LEU A 240 -23.15 -11.52 -9.50
C LEU A 240 -21.97 -11.77 -10.45
N ASP A 241 -21.76 -10.85 -11.38
CA ASP A 241 -20.69 -10.93 -12.38
C ASP A 241 -19.42 -10.23 -11.90
N LYS A 242 -18.28 -10.51 -12.55
CA LYS A 242 -16.94 -10.01 -12.16
C LYS A 242 -16.83 -8.48 -12.16
N ASP A 243 -17.74 -7.81 -12.84
CA ASP A 243 -17.83 -6.35 -12.99
C ASP A 243 -18.99 -5.75 -12.17
N THR A 244 -19.56 -6.50 -11.22
CA THR A 244 -20.55 -5.94 -10.29
C THR A 244 -19.86 -4.97 -9.32
N ASP A 245 -20.34 -3.74 -9.24
CA ASP A 245 -19.80 -2.74 -8.32
C ASP A 245 -20.48 -2.83 -6.93
N LEU A 246 -21.82 -3.00 -6.92
CA LEU A 246 -22.62 -3.01 -5.70
C LEU A 246 -23.56 -4.22 -5.60
N LEU A 247 -23.56 -4.89 -4.44
CA LEU A 247 -24.56 -5.89 -4.08
C LEU A 247 -25.58 -5.28 -3.09
N LEU A 248 -26.84 -5.22 -3.49
CA LEU A 248 -27.97 -4.74 -2.70
C LEU A 248 -28.58 -5.87 -1.86
N VAL A 249 -28.73 -5.59 -0.58
CA VAL A 249 -29.35 -6.47 0.42
C VAL A 249 -30.56 -5.77 1.00
N SER A 250 -31.67 -6.50 1.19
CA SER A 250 -32.84 -5.93 1.88
C SER A 250 -32.47 -5.38 3.24
N ASP A 251 -33.09 -4.26 3.60
CA ASP A 251 -32.89 -3.63 4.90
C ASP A 251 -33.32 -4.57 6.04
N ASP A 252 -34.39 -5.33 5.81
CA ASP A 252 -35.01 -6.24 6.77
C ASP A 252 -34.27 -7.59 6.88
N ASP A 253 -33.60 -8.02 5.81
CA ASP A 253 -32.99 -9.35 5.70
C ASP A 253 -31.45 -9.33 5.79
N TRP A 254 -30.86 -8.25 6.31
CA TRP A 254 -29.40 -8.08 6.37
C TRP A 254 -28.68 -9.22 7.11
N ALA A 255 -29.27 -9.72 8.19
CA ALA A 255 -28.70 -10.83 8.98
C ALA A 255 -28.77 -12.16 8.22
N ALA A 256 -29.88 -12.44 7.54
CA ALA A 256 -30.08 -13.65 6.75
C ALA A 256 -29.17 -13.65 5.51
N ALA A 257 -28.97 -12.48 4.89
CA ALA A 257 -28.13 -12.34 3.71
C ALA A 257 -26.68 -12.75 3.96
N LYS A 258 -26.12 -12.49 5.16
CA LYS A 258 -24.75 -12.89 5.53
C LYS A 258 -24.50 -14.40 5.45
N ALA A 259 -25.54 -15.22 5.61
CA ALA A 259 -25.43 -16.68 5.56
C ALA A 259 -25.46 -17.23 4.12
N SER A 260 -25.87 -16.40 3.15
CA SER A 260 -26.03 -16.82 1.77
C SER A 260 -24.68 -16.97 1.04
N GLN A 261 -24.64 -17.85 0.05
CA GLN A 261 -23.45 -18.05 -0.77
C GLN A 261 -23.07 -16.78 -1.55
N ARG A 262 -24.07 -16.12 -2.13
CA ARG A 262 -23.87 -14.92 -2.96
C ARG A 262 -23.35 -13.71 -2.18
N TYR A 263 -23.65 -13.59 -0.87
CA TYR A 263 -23.02 -12.59 -0.01
C TYR A 263 -21.53 -12.87 0.18
N ARG A 264 -21.16 -14.14 0.39
CA ARG A 264 -19.76 -14.55 0.54
C ARG A 264 -18.96 -14.38 -0.76
N ASP A 265 -19.56 -14.72 -1.90
CA ASP A 265 -18.93 -14.56 -3.21
C ASP A 265 -18.67 -13.08 -3.52
N ALA A 266 -19.61 -12.20 -3.19
CA ALA A 266 -19.43 -10.74 -3.32
C ALA A 266 -18.31 -10.21 -2.43
N GLN A 267 -18.19 -10.70 -1.19
CA GLN A 267 -17.07 -10.34 -0.31
C GLN A 267 -15.72 -10.78 -0.88
N LEU A 268 -15.64 -12.00 -1.43
CA LEU A 268 -14.41 -12.53 -2.03
C LEU A 268 -14.01 -11.78 -3.31
N ALA A 269 -15.00 -11.31 -4.07
CA ALA A 269 -14.78 -10.52 -5.28
C ALA A 269 -14.52 -9.02 -5.01
N GLY A 270 -14.57 -8.57 -3.76
CA GLY A 270 -14.36 -7.16 -3.39
C GLY A 270 -15.54 -6.23 -3.76
N VAL A 271 -16.72 -6.79 -4.00
CA VAL A 271 -17.94 -6.05 -4.37
C VAL A 271 -18.51 -5.35 -3.14
N ALA A 272 -18.90 -4.08 -3.27
CA ALA A 272 -19.44 -3.31 -2.15
C ALA A 272 -20.86 -3.78 -1.78
N ILE A 273 -21.06 -4.24 -0.55
CA ILE A 273 -22.36 -4.75 -0.09
C ILE A 273 -23.10 -3.65 0.69
N VAL A 274 -24.27 -3.25 0.20
CA VAL A 274 -25.05 -2.13 0.76
C VAL A 274 -26.53 -2.48 0.90
N ARG A 275 -27.24 -1.68 1.69
CA ARG A 275 -28.69 -1.83 1.91
C ARG A 275 -29.50 -1.31 0.72
N CYS A 276 -30.70 -1.83 0.50
CA CYS A 276 -31.57 -1.40 -0.60
C CYS A 276 -31.97 0.08 -0.46
N SER A 277 -32.11 0.58 0.78
CA SER A 277 -32.34 2.01 1.05
C SER A 277 -31.22 2.95 0.59
N PHE A 278 -30.03 2.42 0.30
CA PHE A 278 -28.91 3.20 -0.22
C PHE A 278 -29.23 3.84 -1.58
N VAL A 279 -29.93 3.13 -2.47
CA VAL A 279 -30.22 3.62 -3.83
C VAL A 279 -31.19 4.82 -3.78
N PRO A 280 -32.35 4.75 -3.08
CA PRO A 280 -33.18 5.93 -2.88
C PRO A 280 -32.46 7.09 -2.19
N ALA A 281 -31.61 6.80 -1.19
CA ALA A 281 -30.87 7.82 -0.45
C ALA A 281 -29.77 8.52 -1.28
N LEU A 282 -29.22 7.85 -2.29
CA LEU A 282 -28.33 8.47 -3.28
C LEU A 282 -29.09 9.42 -4.19
N LEU A 283 -30.28 9.01 -4.62
CA LEU A 283 -31.11 9.74 -5.58
C LEU A 283 -31.91 10.89 -4.96
N SER A 284 -32.16 10.85 -3.65
CA SER A 284 -32.90 11.89 -2.92
C SER A 284 -32.05 13.09 -2.51
N ARG A 285 -30.74 13.11 -2.82
CA ARG A 285 -29.84 14.21 -2.46
C ARG A 285 -30.07 15.43 -3.35
N LYS A 286 -31.13 16.19 -3.06
CA LYS A 286 -31.14 17.63 -3.35
C LYS A 286 -30.70 18.36 -2.09
N ASN A 287 -29.56 19.05 -2.16
CA ASN A 287 -29.11 20.02 -1.15
C ASN A 287 -29.10 19.52 0.31
N VAL A 288 -28.51 18.36 0.57
CA VAL A 288 -28.18 17.95 1.95
C VAL A 288 -26.67 17.78 2.03
N GLU A 289 -26.01 18.67 2.79
CA GLU A 289 -24.61 18.48 3.14
C GLU A 289 -24.45 17.13 3.85
N PRO A 290 -23.48 16.30 3.42
CA PRO A 290 -23.33 14.96 3.96
C PRO A 290 -23.03 15.03 5.47
N GLN A 291 -23.89 14.41 6.29
CA GLN A 291 -23.70 14.34 7.76
C GLN A 291 -22.45 13.56 8.19
N VAL A 292 -21.81 12.88 7.25
CA VAL A 292 -20.62 12.08 7.48
C VAL A 292 -19.60 12.48 6.42
N THR A 293 -18.46 12.96 6.86
CA THR A 293 -17.37 13.35 5.97
C THR A 293 -16.86 12.13 5.21
N LEU A 294 -16.35 12.34 3.99
CA LEU A 294 -15.74 11.28 3.16
C LEU A 294 -14.66 10.49 3.94
N SER A 295 -13.99 11.13 4.90
CA SER A 295 -13.04 10.52 5.84
C SER A 295 -13.67 9.48 6.77
N GLU A 296 -14.85 9.76 7.31
CA GLU A 296 -15.57 8.86 8.21
C GLU A 296 -16.16 7.67 7.45
N ALA A 297 -16.68 7.90 6.23
CA ALA A 297 -17.11 6.83 5.33
C ALA A 297 -15.96 5.88 4.96
N LYS A 298 -14.78 6.41 4.62
CA LYS A 298 -13.57 5.62 4.34
C LYS A 298 -13.07 4.85 5.56
N LYS A 299 -13.21 5.41 6.77
CA LYS A 299 -12.84 4.75 8.03
C LYS A 299 -13.76 3.57 8.34
N ALA A 300 -15.06 3.69 8.04
CA ALA A 300 -16.02 2.60 8.14
C ALA A 300 -15.76 1.50 7.10
N LEU A 301 -15.44 1.87 5.86
CA LEU A 301 -15.07 0.95 4.78
C LEU A 301 -13.83 0.12 5.14
N LYS A 302 -12.77 0.79 5.60
CA LYS A 302 -11.51 0.16 6.02
C LYS A 302 -11.69 -0.78 7.23
N LYS A 303 -12.63 -0.47 8.12
CA LYS A 303 -13.00 -1.35 9.26
C LYS A 303 -13.75 -2.60 8.76
N ALA A 304 -14.58 -2.48 7.73
CA ALA A 304 -15.30 -3.60 7.13
C ALA A 304 -14.34 -4.53 6.33
N GLU A 305 -13.38 -3.97 5.61
CA GLU A 305 -12.32 -4.71 4.89
C GLU A 305 -11.42 -5.50 5.84
N LEU A 306 -10.99 -4.89 6.95
CA LEU A 306 -10.21 -5.58 7.99
C LEU A 306 -11.00 -6.73 8.63
N PHE A 307 -12.32 -6.59 8.77
CA PHE A 307 -13.19 -7.65 9.31
C PHE A 307 -13.37 -8.82 8.33
N ALA A 308 -13.43 -8.52 7.02
CA ALA A 308 -13.47 -9.54 5.96
C ALA A 308 -12.15 -10.32 5.86
N GLN A 309 -11.00 -9.64 5.97
CA GLN A 309 -9.68 -10.29 5.99
C GLN A 309 -9.51 -11.20 7.22
N ALA A 310 -9.96 -10.78 8.41
CA ALA A 310 -9.92 -11.62 9.61
C ALA A 310 -10.82 -12.86 9.51
N SER A 311 -11.96 -12.76 8.83
CA SER A 311 -12.88 -13.90 8.63
C SER A 311 -12.35 -14.94 7.63
N SER A 312 -11.45 -14.57 6.71
CA SER A 312 -10.82 -15.47 5.74
C SER A 312 -9.76 -16.41 6.36
N LEU A 313 -9.37 -16.15 7.61
CA LEU A 313 -8.36 -16.91 8.36
C LEU A 313 -8.98 -17.94 9.34
N LEU A 314 -10.31 -18.04 9.42
CA LEU A 314 -11.00 -19.04 10.23
C LEU A 314 -11.28 -20.31 9.39
N PRO A 315 -10.97 -21.53 9.90
CA PRO A 315 -11.22 -22.77 9.17
C PRO A 315 -12.73 -22.97 8.93
N LYS A 316 -13.07 -23.52 7.75
CA LYS A 316 -14.46 -23.78 7.35
C LYS A 316 -15.08 -24.81 8.29
N VAL A 317 -16.30 -24.57 8.78
CA VAL A 317 -17.05 -25.48 9.69
C VAL A 317 -17.24 -26.89 9.10
N SER A 318 -17.12 -27.05 7.77
CA SER A 318 -17.12 -28.35 7.09
C SER A 318 -15.88 -29.22 7.37
N GLU A 319 -14.74 -28.64 7.75
CA GLU A 319 -13.50 -29.37 8.07
C GLU A 319 -13.46 -29.85 9.53
N LEU A 320 -14.26 -29.24 10.41
CA LEU A 320 -14.37 -29.61 11.83
C LEU A 320 -15.23 -30.87 12.06
N ARG A 321 -16.07 -31.27 11.09
CA ARG A 321 -16.89 -32.50 11.22
C ARG A 321 -16.10 -33.76 10.80
N THR A 322 -15.23 -33.66 9.81
CA THR A 322 -14.38 -34.77 9.33
C THR A 322 -13.25 -35.12 10.30
N GLN A 323 -12.74 -34.15 11.08
CA GLN A 323 -11.74 -34.43 12.12
C GLN A 323 -12.27 -35.16 13.34
N LYS A 324 -13.58 -35.07 13.64
CA LYS A 324 -14.19 -35.84 14.75
C LYS A 324 -14.49 -37.30 14.38
N SER A 325 -14.65 -37.61 13.09
CA SER A 325 -14.96 -38.98 12.62
C SER A 325 -13.71 -39.88 12.52
N ASN A 326 -12.52 -39.29 12.37
CA ASN A 326 -11.26 -40.03 12.18
C ASN A 326 -10.48 -40.25 13.49
N LEU A 327 -11.05 -39.94 14.65
CA LEU A 327 -10.40 -40.13 15.97
C LEU A 327 -10.95 -41.31 16.77
N ILE A 328 -11.82 -42.15 16.21
CA ILE A 328 -12.42 -43.31 16.89
C ILE A 328 -12.35 -44.58 16.01
N VAL A 329 -11.16 -44.95 15.54
CA VAL A 329 -10.75 -46.32 15.13
C VAL A 329 -9.22 -46.27 15.20
N VAL A 330 -8.55 -46.73 16.26
CA VAL A 330 -8.03 -48.08 16.55
C VAL A 330 -7.45 -47.93 17.98
N ASP A 331 -7.87 -48.70 18.98
CA ASP A 331 -7.08 -49.85 19.39
C ASP A 331 -7.92 -50.92 20.10
N SER A 332 -7.61 -52.15 19.75
CA SER A 332 -8.20 -53.39 20.21
C SER A 332 -7.48 -53.92 21.44
N THR A 333 -8.26 -54.41 22.41
CA THR A 333 -8.01 -55.71 23.04
C THR A 333 -9.34 -56.43 23.15
#